data_AF-A0A1B6K066-F1
#
_entry.id   AF-A0A1B6K066-F1
#
_cell.length_a   1.000
_cell.length_b   1.000
_cell.length_c   1.000
_cell.angle_alpha   90.00
_cell.angle_beta   90.00
_cell.angle_gamma   90.00
#
_symmetry.space_group_name_H-M   'P 1'
#
loop_
_entity.id
_entity.type
_entity.pdbx_description
1 polymer ?
#
loop_
_entity_poly.entity_id
_entity_poly.type
_entity_poly.pdbx_seq_one_letter_code
_entity_poly.pdbx_strand_id
1 'polypeptide(L)'
;DFELGHFEYKSRKNGFGSQHIFRSFIREDSKDLSKFSIYIKPPKLPSLPGNEIVTKPYTKKIHKHYDSFIVRMMFLLLNHDDYERNPALRDTKLRFEKELGETTIFKLELNKHQKAYWAEKDPIDIYNPMTMQRIQSEFPYVEWKEFFRRMLPKSMKIPNEIIVVGSSYFTSIKDLLLKTSKRTIANFLMVENCLEASLFLPKQYFATYNKFTTQIGIPNVKRSQVCDKILQTTLKGALSSLFLQTYVFTEESQHILNEIAIAMKENMKKNIDSLEWMDE
;
A
#
# COMPACT_ATOMS: atom_id res chain seq x y z
N ASP A 1 -21.74 2.53 12.89
CA ASP A 1 -21.32 1.33 12.14
C ASP A 1 -20.14 1.60 11.24
N PHE A 2 -19.14 0.74 11.27
CA PHE A 2 -17.99 0.79 10.38
C PHE A 2 -18.34 0.22 9.00
N GLU A 3 -17.89 0.90 7.95
CA GLU A 3 -17.99 0.48 6.55
C GLU A 3 -16.63 0.76 5.88
N LEU A 4 -16.08 -0.24 5.19
CA LEU A 4 -14.71 -0.24 4.70
C LEU A 4 -14.47 0.86 3.66
N GLY A 5 -15.35 0.98 2.66
CA GLY A 5 -15.26 2.00 1.62
C GLY A 5 -15.32 3.43 2.17
N HIS A 6 -16.17 3.68 3.17
CA HIS A 6 -16.29 4.97 3.84
C HIS A 6 -15.01 5.30 4.63
N PHE A 7 -14.43 4.33 5.35
CA PHE A 7 -13.16 4.53 6.03
C PHE A 7 -12.06 4.89 5.04
N GLU A 8 -11.92 4.12 3.96
CA GLU A 8 -10.94 4.35 2.90
C GLU A 8 -11.09 5.75 2.29
N TYR A 9 -12.32 6.17 1.99
CA TYR A 9 -12.61 7.54 1.54
C TYR A 9 -12.16 8.60 2.55
N LYS A 10 -12.52 8.45 3.83
CA LYS A 10 -12.15 9.42 4.88
C LYS A 10 -10.65 9.48 5.08
N SER A 11 -9.97 8.34 5.15
CA SER A 11 -8.52 8.25 5.30
C SER A 11 -7.82 8.99 4.16
N ARG A 12 -8.17 8.69 2.89
CA ARG A 12 -7.59 9.38 1.73
C ARG A 12 -7.92 10.87 1.66
N LYS A 13 -9.14 11.26 2.02
CA LYS A 13 -9.53 12.68 2.08
C LYS A 13 -8.71 13.47 3.10
N ASN A 14 -8.25 12.84 4.17
CA ASN A 14 -7.40 13.45 5.19
C ASN A 14 -5.90 13.33 4.87
N GLY A 15 -5.53 12.88 3.67
CA GLY A 15 -4.14 12.87 3.20
C GLY A 15 -3.35 11.60 3.52
N PHE A 16 -3.98 10.57 4.10
CA PHE A 16 -3.34 9.26 4.28
C PHE A 16 -3.27 8.49 2.95
N GLY A 17 -2.20 7.71 2.76
CA GLY A 17 -2.02 6.83 1.61
C GLY A 17 -3.13 5.79 1.50
N SER A 18 -3.59 5.29 2.66
CA SER A 18 -4.66 4.30 2.79
C SER A 18 -4.45 3.08 1.88
N GLN A 19 -5.52 2.42 1.43
CA GLN A 19 -5.44 1.36 0.42
C GLN A 19 -4.70 0.11 0.91
N HIS A 20 -4.91 -0.26 2.18
CA HIS A 20 -4.24 -1.40 2.82
C HIS A 20 -4.92 -2.74 2.54
N ILE A 21 -6.20 -2.74 2.16
CA ILE A 21 -6.96 -3.93 1.75
C ILE A 21 -7.09 -4.00 0.22
N PHE A 22 -7.30 -2.86 -0.43
CA PHE A 22 -7.33 -2.77 -1.89
C PHE A 22 -6.89 -1.38 -2.34
N ARG A 23 -6.34 -1.31 -3.55
CA ARG A 23 -5.96 -0.04 -4.18
C ARG A 23 -6.98 0.32 -5.25
N SER A 24 -7.30 1.61 -5.33
CA SER A 24 -8.09 2.17 -6.43
C SER A 24 -7.43 3.42 -7.01
N PHE A 25 -7.36 3.48 -8.33
CA PHE A 25 -6.73 4.58 -9.06
C PHE A 25 -7.31 4.70 -10.47
N ILE A 26 -7.06 5.85 -11.09
CA ILE A 26 -7.43 6.14 -12.48
C ILE A 26 -6.14 6.18 -13.29
N ARG A 27 -6.15 5.55 -14.46
CA ARG A 27 -5.06 5.63 -15.46
C ARG A 27 -5.63 5.34 -16.84
N GLU A 28 -4.81 5.54 -17.87
CA GLU A 28 -5.09 5.11 -19.24
C GLU A 28 -5.49 3.63 -19.27
N ASP A 29 -6.49 3.32 -20.09
CA ASP A 29 -6.95 1.95 -20.29
C ASP A 29 -5.91 1.13 -21.04
N SER A 30 -5.51 -0.02 -20.48
CA SER A 30 -4.44 -0.84 -21.05
C SER A 30 -4.78 -1.41 -22.44
N LYS A 31 -6.07 -1.49 -22.82
CA LYS A 31 -6.50 -1.95 -24.15
C LYS A 31 -6.97 -0.80 -25.06
N ASP A 32 -7.11 0.40 -24.53
CA ASP A 32 -7.59 1.57 -25.26
C ASP A 32 -6.96 2.85 -24.68
N LEU A 33 -5.77 3.19 -25.19
CA LEU A 33 -4.98 4.32 -24.69
C LEU A 33 -5.66 5.69 -24.90
N SER A 34 -6.79 5.75 -25.63
CA SER A 34 -7.55 6.99 -25.83
C SER A 34 -8.44 7.38 -24.64
N LYS A 35 -8.65 6.46 -23.68
CA LYS A 35 -9.53 6.69 -22.53
C LYS A 35 -8.87 6.37 -21.19
N PHE A 36 -9.46 6.91 -20.12
CA PHE A 36 -9.12 6.58 -18.75
C PHE A 36 -10.12 5.59 -18.16
N SER A 37 -9.62 4.62 -17.40
CA SER A 37 -10.42 3.63 -16.69
C SER A 37 -10.11 3.65 -15.20
N ILE A 38 -11.10 3.29 -14.38
CA ILE A 38 -10.90 3.06 -12.95
C ILE A 38 -10.39 1.64 -12.77
N TYR A 39 -9.35 1.49 -11.97
CA TYR A 39 -8.78 0.20 -11.61
C TYR A 39 -8.97 -0.07 -10.13
N ILE A 40 -9.26 -1.33 -9.79
CA ILE A 40 -9.01 -1.87 -8.45
C ILE A 40 -7.96 -2.97 -8.53
N LYS A 41 -7.09 -3.05 -7.53
CA LYS A 41 -6.06 -4.10 -7.46
C LYS A 41 -5.61 -4.43 -6.04
N PRO A 42 -4.90 -5.55 -5.85
CA PRO A 42 -4.28 -5.88 -4.57
C PRO A 42 -3.31 -4.79 -4.10
N PRO A 43 -3.23 -4.54 -2.79
CA PRO A 43 -2.27 -3.60 -2.25
C PRO A 43 -0.84 -4.03 -2.56
N LYS A 44 0.08 -3.06 -2.55
CA LYS A 44 1.51 -3.37 -2.46
C LYS A 44 1.84 -3.63 -0.99
N LEU A 45 2.90 -4.40 -0.72
CA LEU A 45 3.31 -4.62 0.67
C LEU A 45 3.53 -3.27 1.37
N PRO A 46 3.15 -3.15 2.66
CA PRO A 46 3.27 -1.90 3.39
C PRO A 46 4.70 -1.35 3.31
N SER A 47 4.83 -0.03 3.21
CA SER A 47 6.09 0.66 3.45
C SER A 47 6.43 0.65 4.94
N LEU A 48 7.57 1.23 5.31
CA LEU A 48 7.87 1.47 6.72
C LEU A 48 6.92 2.54 7.27
N PRO A 49 6.52 2.46 8.56
CA PRO A 49 6.71 1.34 9.48
C PRO A 49 5.75 0.17 9.23
N GLY A 50 6.15 -1.06 9.54
CA GLY A 50 5.26 -2.24 9.53
C GLY A 50 5.62 -3.30 8.47
N ASN A 51 6.50 -2.97 7.53
CA ASN A 51 7.04 -3.93 6.56
C ASN A 51 7.87 -5.05 7.24
N GLU A 52 8.43 -4.78 8.42
CA GLU A 52 9.33 -5.68 9.16
C GLU A 52 8.65 -6.97 9.58
N ILE A 53 7.37 -6.90 9.94
CA ILE A 53 6.60 -8.07 10.41
C ILE A 53 6.01 -8.89 9.26
N VAL A 54 6.03 -8.36 8.04
CA VAL A 54 5.50 -9.04 6.85
C VAL A 54 6.60 -9.58 5.95
N THR A 55 7.79 -9.00 5.93
CA THR A 55 8.90 -9.46 5.06
C THR A 55 9.84 -10.45 5.71
N LYS A 56 9.91 -10.47 7.05
CA LYS A 56 10.72 -11.44 7.79
C LYS A 56 9.91 -12.71 8.09
N PRO A 57 10.56 -13.88 8.25
CA PRO A 57 9.91 -15.06 8.79
C PRO A 57 9.23 -14.74 10.13
N TYR A 58 8.08 -15.37 10.37
CA TYR A 58 7.37 -15.22 11.63
C TYR A 58 8.27 -15.62 12.80
N THR A 59 8.51 -14.70 13.74
CA THR A 59 9.15 -15.04 15.02
C THR A 59 8.37 -14.39 16.15
N LYS A 60 8.13 -15.15 17.23
CA LYS A 60 7.46 -14.63 18.45
C LYS A 60 8.12 -13.34 18.95
N LYS A 61 9.45 -13.23 18.80
CA LYS A 61 10.22 -12.04 19.17
C LYS A 61 9.81 -10.82 18.35
N ILE A 62 9.75 -10.91 17.01
CA ILE A 62 9.39 -9.80 16.13
C ILE A 62 7.98 -9.29 16.46
N HIS A 63 7.00 -10.20 16.57
CA HIS A 63 5.62 -9.83 16.85
C HIS A 63 5.45 -9.19 18.24
N LYS A 64 6.09 -9.75 19.27
CA LYS A 64 6.06 -9.15 20.62
C LYS A 64 6.60 -7.72 20.62
N HIS A 65 7.71 -7.45 19.93
CA HIS A 65 8.28 -6.11 19.86
C HIS A 65 7.44 -5.17 19.00
N TYR A 66 6.82 -5.67 17.93
CA TYR A 66 5.88 -4.90 17.11
C TYR A 66 4.66 -4.49 17.92
N ASP A 67 4.03 -5.42 18.64
CA ASP A 67 2.84 -5.09 19.43
C ASP A 67 3.19 -4.08 20.53
N SER A 68 4.33 -4.26 21.21
CA SER A 68 4.85 -3.30 22.20
C SER A 68 5.08 -1.91 21.59
N PHE A 69 5.54 -1.86 20.34
CA PHE A 69 5.73 -0.62 19.59
C PHE A 69 4.41 0.08 19.28
N ILE A 70 3.40 -0.65 18.81
CA ILE A 70 2.07 -0.08 18.54
C ILE A 70 1.41 0.39 19.84
N VAL A 71 1.49 -0.37 20.93
CA VAL A 71 1.00 0.04 22.26
C VAL A 71 1.64 1.37 22.67
N ARG A 72 2.98 1.44 22.67
CA ARG A 72 3.69 2.67 23.02
C ARG A 72 3.29 3.84 22.12
N MET A 73 3.18 3.61 20.81
CA MET A 73 2.77 4.61 19.83
C MET A 73 1.39 5.19 20.15
N MET A 74 0.40 4.33 20.42
CA MET A 74 -0.97 4.77 20.69
C MET A 74 -1.09 5.51 22.01
N PHE A 75 -0.44 5.02 23.07
CA PHE A 75 -0.45 5.73 24.36
C PHE A 75 0.29 7.09 24.28
N LEU A 76 1.33 7.20 23.46
CA LEU A 76 1.96 8.49 23.17
C LEU A 76 1.00 9.45 22.44
N LEU A 77 0.23 8.97 21.45
CA LEU A 77 -0.78 9.77 20.75
C LEU A 77 -1.90 10.25 21.68
N LEU A 78 -2.22 9.47 22.71
CA LEU A 78 -3.21 9.81 23.74
C LEU A 78 -2.64 10.67 24.88
N ASN A 79 -1.40 11.14 24.76
CA ASN A 79 -0.70 11.92 25.79
C ASN A 79 -0.63 11.20 27.16
N HIS A 80 -0.42 9.88 27.12
CA HIS A 80 -0.30 8.99 28.26
C HIS A 80 1.03 8.22 28.20
N ASP A 81 2.15 8.93 28.22
CA ASP A 81 3.49 8.32 28.16
C ASP A 81 3.87 7.55 29.44
N ASP A 82 3.10 7.77 30.51
CA ASP A 82 3.15 7.16 31.84
C ASP A 82 2.33 5.86 31.97
N TYR A 83 1.72 5.37 30.88
CA TYR A 83 0.76 4.25 30.89
C TYR A 83 1.25 2.96 31.58
N GLU A 84 2.56 2.75 31.68
CA GLU A 84 3.13 1.59 32.39
C GLU A 84 3.08 1.75 33.92
N ARG A 85 3.13 2.98 34.42
CA ARG A 85 3.17 3.30 35.85
C ARG A 85 1.83 3.78 36.39
N ASN A 86 0.93 4.20 35.50
CA ASN A 86 -0.39 4.73 35.84
C ASN A 86 -1.41 3.60 36.05
N PRO A 87 -1.83 3.30 37.29
CA PRO A 87 -2.74 2.18 37.55
C PRO A 87 -4.10 2.35 36.88
N ALA A 88 -4.55 3.59 36.66
CA ALA A 88 -5.83 3.89 36.02
C ALA A 88 -5.87 3.47 34.54
N LEU A 89 -4.70 3.32 33.90
CA LEU A 89 -4.57 2.92 32.50
C LEU A 89 -4.37 1.41 32.30
N ARG A 90 -4.26 0.63 33.38
CA ARG A 90 -4.00 -0.82 33.33
C ARG A 90 -5.04 -1.57 32.49
N ASP A 91 -6.31 -1.33 32.73
CA ASP A 91 -7.40 -2.02 32.02
C ASP A 91 -7.51 -1.54 30.57
N THR A 92 -7.25 -0.25 30.32
CA THR A 92 -7.20 0.32 28.97
C THR A 92 -6.07 -0.33 28.17
N LYS A 93 -4.88 -0.47 28.76
CA LYS A 93 -3.74 -1.15 28.14
C LYS A 93 -4.07 -2.61 27.84
N LEU A 94 -4.66 -3.34 28.79
CA LEU A 94 -5.00 -4.75 28.60
C LEU A 94 -6.03 -4.95 27.47
N ARG A 95 -7.06 -4.09 27.40
CA ARG A 95 -8.03 -4.11 26.30
C ARG A 95 -7.35 -3.79 24.97
N PHE A 96 -6.49 -2.78 24.94
CA PHE A 96 -5.77 -2.40 23.74
C PHE A 96 -4.85 -3.52 23.24
N GLU A 97 -4.10 -4.18 24.12
CA GLU A 97 -3.23 -5.32 23.77
C GLU A 97 -4.03 -6.50 23.21
N LYS A 98 -5.22 -6.79 23.78
CA LYS A 98 -6.12 -7.82 23.26
C LYS A 98 -6.59 -7.50 21.84
N GLU A 99 -7.11 -6.29 21.62
CA GLU A 99 -7.61 -5.88 20.31
C GLU A 99 -6.49 -5.75 19.26
N LEU A 100 -5.30 -5.35 19.69
CA LEU A 100 -4.11 -5.33 18.86
C LEU A 100 -3.71 -6.75 18.44
N GLY A 101 -3.79 -7.74 19.34
CA GLY A 101 -3.54 -9.14 19.00
C GLY A 101 -4.44 -9.63 17.86
N GLU A 102 -5.75 -9.36 17.94
CA GLU A 102 -6.70 -9.67 16.86
C GLU A 102 -6.35 -8.94 15.55
N THR A 103 -5.96 -7.68 15.66
CA THR A 103 -5.54 -6.83 14.53
C THR A 103 -4.28 -7.36 13.85
N THR A 104 -3.27 -7.77 14.63
CA THR A 104 -2.02 -8.35 14.13
C THR A 104 -2.27 -9.68 13.44
N ILE A 105 -3.16 -10.53 13.97
CA ILE A 105 -3.56 -11.80 13.31
C ILE A 105 -4.22 -11.51 11.96
N PHE A 106 -5.21 -10.61 11.93
CA PHE A 106 -5.88 -10.22 10.69
C PHE A 106 -4.87 -9.71 9.64
N LYS A 107 -3.95 -8.81 10.05
CA LYS A 107 -2.88 -8.31 9.19
C LYS A 107 -2.04 -9.45 8.62
N LEU A 108 -1.63 -10.43 9.43
CA LEU A 108 -0.81 -11.54 8.97
C LEU A 108 -1.53 -12.41 7.95
N GLU A 109 -2.80 -12.76 8.19
CA GLU A 109 -3.61 -13.53 7.24
C GLU A 109 -3.80 -12.77 5.92
N LEU A 110 -4.18 -11.49 5.98
CA LEU A 110 -4.32 -10.66 4.77
C LEU A 110 -3.04 -10.61 3.94
N ASN A 111 -1.88 -10.51 4.60
CA ASN A 111 -0.59 -10.52 3.94
C ASN A 111 -0.24 -11.87 3.29
N LYS A 112 -0.74 -13.01 3.78
CA LYS A 112 -0.55 -14.31 3.11
C LYS A 112 -1.23 -14.31 1.74
N HIS A 113 -2.48 -13.86 1.68
CA HIS A 113 -3.23 -13.72 0.43
C HIS A 113 -2.54 -12.78 -0.55
N GLN A 114 -2.08 -11.63 -0.04
CA GLN A 114 -1.37 -10.65 -0.84
C GLN A 114 -0.06 -11.20 -1.42
N LYS A 115 0.73 -11.92 -0.60
CA LYS A 115 1.98 -12.55 -1.05
C LYS A 115 1.75 -13.64 -2.08
N ALA A 116 0.76 -14.51 -1.85
CA ALA A 116 0.43 -15.59 -2.78
C ALA A 116 0.13 -15.01 -4.17
N TYR A 117 -0.74 -13.99 -4.23
CA TYR A 117 -1.06 -13.29 -5.47
C TYR A 117 0.19 -12.71 -6.18
N TRP A 118 1.05 -11.98 -5.44
CA TRP A 118 2.23 -11.36 -6.04
C TRP A 118 3.35 -12.37 -6.38
N ALA A 119 3.33 -13.57 -5.82
CA ALA A 119 4.30 -14.63 -6.11
C ALA A 119 3.93 -15.41 -7.38
N GLU A 120 2.64 -15.71 -7.58
CA GLU A 120 2.17 -16.50 -8.72
C GLU A 120 2.12 -15.67 -10.02
N LYS A 121 1.99 -14.33 -9.93
CA LYS A 121 1.89 -13.39 -11.05
C LYS A 121 1.19 -14.00 -12.27
N ASP A 122 -0.08 -14.36 -12.11
CA ASP A 122 -0.89 -14.77 -13.24
C ASP A 122 -0.84 -13.66 -14.30
N PRO A 123 -0.20 -13.89 -15.47
CA PRO A 123 -0.01 -12.86 -16.48
C PRO A 123 -1.35 -12.46 -17.13
N ILE A 124 -2.41 -13.25 -16.93
CA ILE A 124 -3.75 -13.04 -17.49
C ILE A 124 -4.65 -12.27 -16.51
N ASP A 125 -4.44 -12.36 -15.19
CA ASP A 125 -5.25 -11.66 -14.16
C ASP A 125 -4.88 -10.16 -14.02
N ILE A 126 -4.53 -9.50 -15.13
CA ILE A 126 -4.10 -8.10 -15.17
C ILE A 126 -5.14 -7.14 -15.77
N TYR A 127 -6.15 -7.65 -16.46
CA TYR A 127 -7.18 -6.85 -17.12
C TYR A 127 -8.52 -7.58 -17.16
N ASN A 128 -9.33 -7.42 -16.11
CA ASN A 128 -10.67 -8.00 -16.02
C ASN A 128 -11.72 -6.89 -15.88
N PRO A 129 -12.27 -6.36 -17.00
CA PRO A 129 -13.38 -5.42 -16.92
C PRO A 129 -14.59 -6.11 -16.28
N MET A 130 -15.13 -5.51 -15.23
CA MET A 130 -16.31 -6.01 -14.54
C MET A 130 -17.33 -4.89 -14.35
N THR A 131 -18.60 -5.21 -14.54
CA THR A 131 -19.70 -4.29 -14.22
C THR A 131 -19.80 -4.09 -12.71
N MET A 132 -20.38 -2.96 -12.30
CA MET A 132 -20.61 -2.69 -10.87
C MET A 132 -21.41 -3.81 -10.18
N GLN A 133 -22.40 -4.39 -10.89
CA GLN A 133 -23.21 -5.50 -10.38
C GLN A 133 -22.37 -6.74 -10.14
N ARG A 134 -21.47 -7.08 -11.08
CA ARG A 134 -20.57 -8.23 -10.94
C ARG A 134 -19.60 -8.05 -9.78
N ILE A 135 -18.99 -6.87 -9.66
CA ILE A 135 -18.08 -6.53 -8.54
C ILE A 135 -18.80 -6.66 -7.19
N GLN A 136 -20.01 -6.11 -7.07
CA GLN A 136 -20.77 -6.19 -5.83
C GLN A 136 -21.14 -7.64 -5.46
N SER A 137 -21.43 -8.48 -6.46
CA SER A 137 -21.75 -9.91 -6.26
C SER A 137 -20.52 -10.74 -5.86
N GLU A 138 -19.39 -10.53 -6.54
CA GLU A 138 -18.17 -11.32 -6.30
C GLU A 138 -17.47 -10.87 -5.00
N PHE A 139 -17.41 -9.56 -4.75
CA PHE A 139 -16.65 -8.93 -3.66
C PHE A 139 -17.56 -8.12 -2.71
N PRO A 140 -18.50 -8.75 -1.99
CA PRO A 140 -19.58 -8.06 -1.26
C PRO A 140 -19.13 -7.31 0.01
N TYR A 141 -17.85 -7.35 0.36
CA TYR A 141 -17.31 -6.76 1.60
C TYR A 141 -17.04 -5.24 1.51
N VAL A 142 -17.23 -4.64 0.34
CA VAL A 142 -17.26 -3.18 0.14
C VAL A 142 -18.58 -2.82 -0.54
N GLU A 143 -19.19 -1.71 -0.11
CA GLU A 143 -20.28 -1.08 -0.87
C GLU A 143 -19.68 -0.31 -2.06
N TRP A 144 -19.24 -1.02 -3.10
CA TRP A 144 -18.39 -0.49 -4.18
C TRP A 144 -19.01 0.70 -4.89
N LYS A 145 -20.31 0.64 -5.19
CA LYS A 145 -21.03 1.75 -5.82
C LYS A 145 -20.95 3.02 -4.97
N GLU A 146 -21.14 2.88 -3.66
CA GLU A 146 -21.09 4.01 -2.72
C GLU A 146 -19.65 4.48 -2.51
N PHE A 147 -18.68 3.56 -2.46
CA PHE A 147 -17.26 3.88 -2.42
C PHE A 147 -16.85 4.75 -3.62
N PHE A 148 -17.14 4.33 -4.85
CA PHE A 148 -16.79 5.12 -6.04
C PHE A 148 -17.56 6.44 -6.11
N ARG A 149 -18.83 6.48 -5.68
CA ARG A 149 -19.59 7.73 -5.59
C ARG A 149 -18.93 8.75 -4.66
N ARG A 150 -18.27 8.30 -3.59
CA ARG A 150 -17.51 9.18 -2.66
C ARG A 150 -16.15 9.59 -3.21
N MET A 151 -15.48 8.68 -3.90
CA MET A 151 -14.13 8.89 -4.43
C MET A 151 -14.10 9.79 -5.67
N LEU A 152 -15.13 9.74 -6.51
CA LEU A 152 -15.21 10.52 -7.73
C LEU A 152 -15.80 11.92 -7.48
N PRO A 153 -15.43 12.93 -8.29
CA PRO A 153 -16.10 14.23 -8.27
C PRO A 153 -17.61 14.08 -8.47
N LYS A 154 -18.42 14.91 -7.80
CA LYS A 154 -19.89 14.84 -7.90
C LYS A 154 -20.44 14.99 -9.33
N SER A 155 -19.69 15.65 -10.21
CA SER A 155 -20.02 15.84 -11.62
C SER A 155 -19.75 14.60 -12.49
N MET A 156 -19.01 13.62 -11.98
CA MET A 156 -18.61 12.43 -12.72
C MET A 156 -19.56 11.27 -12.41
N LYS A 157 -20.04 10.61 -13.48
CA LYS A 157 -20.77 9.34 -13.36
C LYS A 157 -19.76 8.21 -13.13
N ILE A 158 -20.17 7.22 -12.32
CA ILE A 158 -19.39 5.99 -12.18
C ILE A 158 -19.40 5.28 -13.56
N PRO A 159 -18.24 4.89 -14.10
CA PRO A 159 -18.15 4.13 -15.35
C PRO A 159 -18.94 2.81 -15.28
N ASN A 160 -19.38 2.32 -16.44
CA ASN A 160 -20.10 1.04 -16.54
C ASN A 160 -19.24 -0.14 -16.10
N GLU A 161 -17.93 -0.06 -16.38
CA GLU A 161 -16.95 -1.09 -16.09
C GLU A 161 -15.81 -0.53 -15.25
N ILE A 162 -15.33 -1.35 -14.32
CA ILE A 162 -14.12 -1.10 -13.55
C ILE A 162 -13.15 -2.23 -13.91
N ILE A 163 -11.88 -1.89 -14.15
CA ILE A 163 -10.86 -2.88 -14.44
C ILE A 163 -10.38 -3.49 -13.12
N VAL A 164 -10.67 -4.77 -12.91
CA VAL A 164 -10.19 -5.55 -11.77
C VAL A 164 -8.88 -6.22 -12.17
N VAL A 165 -7.81 -5.86 -11.49
CA VAL A 165 -6.51 -6.54 -11.56
C VAL A 165 -6.44 -7.45 -10.35
N GLY A 166 -6.10 -8.73 -10.50
CA GLY A 166 -6.00 -9.64 -9.37
C GLY A 166 -7.34 -10.08 -8.80
N SER A 167 -8.28 -10.47 -9.66
CA SER A 167 -9.60 -10.99 -9.26
C SER A 167 -9.48 -12.20 -8.31
N SER A 168 -8.45 -13.03 -8.51
CA SER A 168 -8.09 -14.15 -7.63
C SER A 168 -7.81 -13.70 -6.19
N TYR A 169 -7.07 -12.60 -6.00
CA TYR A 169 -6.81 -12.02 -4.68
C TYR A 169 -8.11 -11.57 -4.01
N PHE A 170 -8.93 -10.79 -4.71
CA PHE A 170 -10.19 -10.27 -4.16
C PHE A 170 -11.16 -11.39 -3.75
N THR A 171 -11.15 -12.49 -4.50
CA THR A 171 -11.86 -13.73 -4.15
C THR A 171 -11.26 -14.37 -2.90
N SER A 172 -9.93 -14.49 -2.85
CA SER A 172 -9.23 -15.17 -1.75
C SER A 172 -9.41 -14.49 -0.38
N ILE A 173 -9.55 -13.17 -0.33
CA ILE A 173 -9.73 -12.41 0.92
C ILE A 173 -11.20 -12.30 1.37
N LYS A 174 -12.16 -12.76 0.55
CA LYS A 174 -13.59 -12.62 0.80
C LYS A 174 -13.97 -13.19 2.16
N ASP A 175 -13.61 -14.45 2.40
CA ASP A 175 -13.90 -15.15 3.64
C ASP A 175 -13.23 -14.50 4.85
N LEU A 176 -11.98 -14.05 4.68
CA LEU A 176 -11.24 -13.35 5.73
C LEU A 176 -11.97 -12.07 6.14
N LEU A 177 -12.42 -11.25 5.18
CA LEU A 177 -13.10 -9.99 5.46
C LEU A 177 -14.50 -10.18 6.04
N LEU A 178 -15.25 -11.20 5.58
CA LEU A 178 -16.60 -11.47 6.08
C LEU A 178 -16.61 -12.09 7.49
N LYS A 179 -15.60 -12.90 7.84
CA LYS A 179 -15.48 -13.54 9.16
C LYS A 179 -14.84 -12.62 10.21
N THR A 180 -14.04 -11.65 9.79
CA THR A 180 -13.37 -10.72 10.70
C THR A 180 -14.34 -9.66 11.22
N SER A 181 -14.29 -9.37 12.52
CA SER A 181 -15.15 -8.34 13.10
C SER A 181 -14.88 -6.96 12.48
N LYS A 182 -15.94 -6.16 12.29
CA LYS A 182 -15.82 -4.77 11.83
C LYS A 182 -14.87 -3.94 12.71
N ARG A 183 -14.81 -4.22 14.01
CA ARG A 183 -13.90 -3.56 14.97
C ARG A 183 -12.44 -3.88 14.68
N THR A 184 -12.12 -5.16 14.42
CA THR A 184 -10.76 -5.60 14.10
C THR A 184 -10.28 -4.97 12.78
N ILE A 185 -11.13 -4.92 11.75
CA ILE A 185 -10.79 -4.26 10.47
C ILE A 185 -10.57 -2.75 10.68
N ALA A 186 -11.45 -2.08 11.44
CA ALA A 186 -11.30 -0.66 11.75
C ALA A 186 -10.01 -0.37 12.52
N ASN A 187 -9.68 -1.20 13.51
CA ASN A 187 -8.45 -1.08 14.30
C ASN A 187 -7.21 -1.29 13.42
N PHE A 188 -7.22 -2.30 12.53
CA PHE A 188 -6.16 -2.50 11.54
C PHE A 188 -5.91 -1.24 10.72
N LEU A 189 -6.94 -0.71 10.08
CA LEU A 189 -6.78 0.46 9.20
C LEU A 189 -6.36 1.72 9.98
N MET A 190 -6.83 1.86 11.23
CA MET A 190 -6.41 2.95 12.09
C MET A 190 -4.94 2.83 12.50
N VAL A 191 -4.48 1.62 12.85
CA VAL A 191 -3.08 1.35 13.15
C VAL A 191 -2.20 1.72 11.95
N GLU A 192 -2.58 1.32 10.74
CA GLU A 192 -1.83 1.67 9.53
C GLU A 192 -1.75 3.19 9.31
N ASN A 193 -2.86 3.93 9.45
CA ASN A 193 -2.85 5.40 9.38
C ASN A 193 -1.93 6.02 10.46
N CYS A 194 -1.97 5.51 11.69
CA CYS A 194 -1.11 6.00 12.77
C CYS A 194 0.37 5.72 12.51
N LEU A 195 0.71 4.57 11.91
CA LEU A 195 2.06 4.24 11.50
C LEU A 195 2.56 5.19 10.40
N GLU A 196 1.72 5.48 9.41
CA GLU A 196 2.02 6.47 8.37
C GLU A 196 2.26 7.85 8.99
N ALA A 197 1.34 8.32 9.85
CA ALA A 197 1.47 9.60 10.54
C ALA A 197 2.74 9.69 11.40
N SER A 198 3.16 8.60 12.05
CA SER A 198 4.33 8.59 12.94
C SER A 198 5.62 9.04 12.25
N LEU A 199 5.70 8.94 10.92
CA LEU A 199 6.81 9.44 10.13
C LEU A 199 6.88 10.97 10.10
N PHE A 200 5.79 11.68 10.38
CA PHE A 200 5.69 13.14 10.30
C PHE A 200 5.58 13.81 11.68
N LEU A 201 5.45 13.01 12.74
CA LEU A 201 5.32 13.49 14.11
C LEU A 201 6.69 13.83 14.76
N PRO A 202 6.68 14.49 15.95
CA PRO A 202 7.89 14.81 16.70
C PRO A 202 8.82 13.61 16.95
N LYS A 203 10.08 13.91 17.30
CA LYS A 203 11.18 12.93 17.41
C LYS A 203 10.84 11.71 18.28
N GLN A 204 10.03 11.87 19.33
CA GLN A 204 9.65 10.78 20.24
C GLN A 204 8.89 9.62 19.55
N TYR A 205 8.08 9.94 18.53
CA TYR A 205 7.32 8.95 17.77
C TYR A 205 8.27 8.13 16.90
N PHE A 206 9.13 8.81 16.14
CA PHE A 206 10.15 8.15 15.34
C PHE A 206 11.18 7.36 16.18
N ALA A 207 11.52 7.85 17.37
CA ALA A 207 12.38 7.13 18.31
C ALA A 207 11.74 5.82 18.81
N THR A 208 10.42 5.80 18.97
CA THR A 208 9.67 4.59 19.34
C THR A 208 9.75 3.53 18.24
N TYR A 209 9.69 3.93 16.98
CA TYR A 209 9.92 3.06 15.83
C TYR A 209 11.36 2.53 15.76
N ASN A 210 12.36 3.40 15.90
CA ASN A 210 13.78 3.00 15.92
C ASN A 210 14.13 2.05 17.08
N LYS A 211 13.49 2.22 18.25
CA LYS A 211 13.61 1.29 19.37
C LYS A 211 13.14 -0.11 18.96
N PHE A 212 12.00 -0.20 18.28
CA PHE A 212 11.49 -1.46 17.76
C PHE A 212 12.43 -2.11 16.74
N THR A 213 12.88 -1.37 15.73
CA THR A 213 13.77 -1.92 14.69
C THR A 213 15.07 -2.45 15.30
N THR A 214 15.66 -1.72 16.25
CA THR A 214 16.85 -2.17 16.99
C THR A 214 16.60 -3.48 17.75
N GLN A 215 15.46 -3.62 18.43
CA GLN A 215 15.11 -4.83 19.18
C GLN A 215 14.99 -6.08 18.31
N ILE A 216 14.67 -5.91 17.02
CA ILE A 216 14.59 -7.00 16.04
C ILE A 216 15.84 -7.10 15.15
N GLY A 217 16.92 -6.39 15.47
CA GLY A 217 18.19 -6.45 14.76
C GLY A 217 18.23 -5.72 13.43
N ILE A 218 17.31 -4.77 13.20
CA ILE A 218 17.31 -3.89 12.03
C ILE A 218 17.97 -2.56 12.41
N PRO A 219 18.98 -2.08 11.66
CA PRO A 219 19.61 -0.79 11.91
C PRO A 219 18.60 0.34 11.97
N ASN A 220 18.84 1.32 12.86
CA ASN A 220 18.01 2.51 12.96
C ASN A 220 17.91 3.23 11.62
N VAL A 221 16.70 3.63 11.28
CA VAL A 221 16.45 4.47 10.12
C VAL A 221 16.78 5.91 10.50
N LYS A 222 17.61 6.57 9.70
CA LYS A 222 17.90 8.02 9.86
C LYS A 222 16.72 8.82 9.33
N ARG A 223 16.45 9.97 9.94
CA ARG A 223 15.39 10.90 9.47
C ARG A 223 15.60 11.31 8.01
N SER A 224 16.85 11.55 7.60
CA SER A 224 17.20 11.87 6.21
C SER A 224 16.75 10.78 5.24
N GLN A 225 16.95 9.49 5.58
CA GLN A 225 16.53 8.38 4.72
C GLN A 225 15.01 8.33 4.54
N VAL A 226 14.24 8.69 5.58
CA VAL A 226 12.78 8.81 5.48
C VAL A 226 12.42 9.98 4.55
N CYS A 227 13.04 11.14 4.71
CA CYS A 227 12.82 12.30 3.84
C CYS A 227 13.15 11.98 2.38
N ASP A 228 14.31 11.36 2.11
CA ASP A 228 14.73 10.94 0.78
C ASP A 228 13.70 10.00 0.16
N LYS A 229 13.19 9.04 0.95
CA LYS A 229 12.18 8.09 0.48
C LYS A 229 10.87 8.79 0.13
N ILE A 230 10.42 9.74 0.95
CA ILE A 230 9.21 10.53 0.69
C ILE A 230 9.38 11.37 -0.58
N LEU A 231 10.52 12.03 -0.76
CA LEU A 231 10.82 12.83 -1.95
C LEU A 231 10.86 11.97 -3.21
N GLN A 232 11.56 10.84 -3.18
CA GLN A 232 11.66 9.91 -4.31
C GLN A 232 10.31 9.28 -4.70
N THR A 233 9.37 9.17 -3.76
CA THR A 233 8.05 8.58 -4.04
C THR A 233 7.01 9.62 -4.43
N THR A 234 7.07 10.83 -3.86
CA THR A 234 6.07 11.89 -4.07
C THR A 234 6.45 12.82 -5.21
N LEU A 235 7.74 13.19 -5.31
CA LEU A 235 8.28 14.17 -6.25
C LEU A 235 9.24 13.53 -7.26
N LYS A 236 9.05 12.25 -7.59
CA LYS A 236 9.95 11.48 -8.46
C LYS A 236 10.31 12.23 -9.74
N GLY A 237 9.31 12.75 -10.45
CA GLY A 237 9.52 13.45 -11.73
C GLY A 237 10.33 14.74 -11.57
N ALA A 238 9.99 15.57 -10.57
CA ALA A 238 10.71 16.80 -10.30
C ALA A 238 12.17 16.53 -9.87
N LEU A 239 12.39 15.53 -9.00
CA LEU A 239 13.72 15.13 -8.57
C LEU A 239 14.55 14.57 -9.73
N SER A 240 13.96 13.74 -10.59
CA SER A 240 14.61 13.23 -11.80
C SER A 240 14.96 14.37 -12.76
N SER A 241 14.06 15.33 -12.98
CA SER A 241 14.33 16.49 -13.84
C SER A 241 15.50 17.33 -13.31
N LEU A 242 15.48 17.64 -12.01
CA LEU A 242 16.55 18.39 -11.36
C LEU A 242 17.89 17.66 -11.48
N PHE A 243 17.90 16.35 -11.21
CA PHE A 243 19.11 15.53 -11.33
C PHE A 243 19.68 15.54 -12.75
N LEU A 244 18.82 15.33 -13.75
CA LEU A 244 19.24 15.32 -15.15
C LEU A 244 19.78 16.68 -15.59
N GLN A 245 19.10 17.77 -15.26
CA GLN A 245 19.54 19.14 -15.58
C GLN A 245 20.86 19.52 -14.90
N THR A 246 21.11 18.98 -13.69
CA THR A 246 22.31 19.33 -12.91
C THR A 246 23.53 18.50 -13.29
N TYR A 247 23.34 17.21 -13.59
CA TYR A 247 24.46 16.25 -13.65
C TYR A 247 24.59 15.49 -14.97
N VAL A 248 23.55 15.45 -15.82
CA VAL A 248 23.52 14.56 -17.00
C VAL A 248 23.36 15.32 -18.30
N PHE A 249 22.52 16.35 -18.37
CA PHE A 249 22.25 17.08 -19.60
C PHE A 249 23.35 18.11 -19.90
N THR A 250 24.50 17.63 -20.37
CA THR A 250 25.30 18.37 -21.36
C THR A 250 24.68 18.16 -22.74
N GLU A 251 24.89 19.09 -23.67
CA GLU A 251 24.37 19.00 -25.05
C GLU A 251 24.83 17.69 -25.74
N GLU A 252 26.07 17.27 -25.49
CA GLU A 252 26.66 16.01 -25.98
C GLU A 252 25.98 14.76 -25.40
N SER A 253 25.56 14.78 -24.14
CA SER A 253 24.96 13.60 -23.49
C SER A 253 23.59 13.23 -24.07
N GLN A 254 22.81 14.22 -24.51
CA GLN A 254 21.52 13.95 -25.18
C GLN A 254 21.73 13.26 -26.53
N HIS A 255 22.73 13.70 -27.30
CA HIS A 255 23.06 13.10 -28.58
C HIS A 255 23.44 11.63 -28.42
N ILE A 256 24.36 11.33 -27.51
CA ILE A 256 24.82 9.96 -27.25
C ILE A 256 23.66 9.07 -26.79
N LEU A 257 22.79 9.55 -25.89
CA LEU A 257 21.63 8.77 -25.44
C LEU A 257 20.65 8.47 -26.58
N ASN A 258 20.43 9.43 -27.48
CA ASN A 258 19.58 9.24 -28.65
C ASN A 258 20.18 8.24 -29.64
N GLU A 259 21.49 8.32 -29.90
CA GLU A 259 22.20 7.34 -30.75
C GLU A 259 22.10 5.93 -30.18
N ILE A 260 22.34 5.76 -28.87
CA ILE A 260 22.18 4.47 -28.20
C ILE A 260 20.75 3.96 -28.32
N ALA A 261 19.74 4.82 -28.11
CA ALA A 261 18.34 4.42 -28.19
C ALA A 261 17.94 3.98 -29.61
N ILE A 262 18.40 4.72 -30.63
CA ILE A 262 18.19 4.37 -32.04
C ILE A 262 18.90 3.05 -32.37
N ALA A 263 20.18 2.92 -32.00
CA ALA A 263 20.95 1.70 -32.24
C ALA A 263 20.32 0.48 -31.57
N MET A 264 19.85 0.62 -30.32
CA MET A 264 19.12 -0.44 -29.62
C MET A 264 17.83 -0.81 -30.35
N LYS A 265 17.04 0.17 -30.79
CA LYS A 265 15.79 -0.06 -31.53
C LYS A 265 16.04 -0.80 -32.85
N GLU A 266 17.00 -0.34 -33.64
CA GLU A 266 17.33 -0.97 -34.92
C GLU A 266 17.93 -2.37 -34.76
N ASN A 267 18.77 -2.58 -33.74
CA ASN A 267 19.28 -3.92 -33.44
C ASN A 267 18.17 -4.86 -32.96
N MET A 268 17.21 -4.36 -32.19
CA MET A 268 16.06 -5.16 -31.75
C MET A 268 15.16 -5.56 -32.91
N LYS A 269 14.93 -4.68 -33.89
CA LYS A 269 14.23 -5.03 -35.14
C LYS A 269 14.95 -6.14 -35.90
N LYS A 270 16.25 -5.99 -36.15
CA LYS A 270 17.05 -7.02 -36.83
C LYS A 270 17.00 -8.36 -36.12
N ASN A 271 17.09 -8.34 -34.78
CA ASN A 271 16.97 -9.57 -34.00
C ASN A 271 15.60 -10.20 -34.18
N ILE A 272 14.52 -9.41 -34.12
CA ILE A 272 13.14 -9.86 -34.37
C ILE A 272 13.00 -10.47 -35.77
N ASP A 273 13.50 -9.79 -36.81
CA ASP A 273 13.43 -10.25 -38.20
C ASP A 273 14.21 -11.56 -38.43
N SER A 274 15.16 -11.89 -37.54
CA SER A 274 15.95 -13.12 -37.59
C SER A 274 15.37 -14.28 -36.76
N LEU A 275 14.25 -14.08 -36.06
CA LEU A 275 13.64 -15.11 -35.21
C LEU A 275 12.86 -16.12 -36.06
N GLU A 276 13.47 -17.28 -36.33
CA GLU A 276 12.83 -18.37 -37.09
C GLU A 276 11.56 -18.96 -36.43
N TRP A 277 11.37 -18.73 -35.13
CA TRP A 277 10.24 -19.28 -34.36
C TRP A 277 9.03 -18.35 -34.31
N MET A 278 9.17 -17.09 -34.77
CA MET A 278 8.09 -16.10 -34.76
C MET A 278 7.61 -15.94 -36.20
N ASP A 279 6.33 -16.24 -36.43
CA ASP A 279 5.70 -16.09 -37.75
C ASP A 279 5.78 -14.62 -38.24
N GLU A 280 5.73 -14.43 -39.57
CA GLU A 280 5.72 -13.11 -40.23
C GLU A 280 4.58 -12.19 -39.74
#